data_AF-A0A955NR38-F1
#
_entry.id   AF-A0A955NR38-F1
#
_cell.length_a   1.000
_cell.length_b   1.000
_cell.length_c   1.000
_cell.angle_alpha   90.00
_cell.angle_beta   90.00
_cell.angle_gamma   90.00
#
_symmetry.space_group_name_H-M   'P 1'
#
loop_
_entity.id
_entity.type
_entity.pdbx_description
1 polymer ?
#
loop_
_entity_poly.entity_id
_entity_poly.type
_entity_poly.pdbx_seq_one_letter_code
_entity_poly.pdbx_strand_id
1 'polypeptide(L)'
;VSPYHYRVDWQIWFAAMSTPSRHPWLIHFMWKLLQNDESAVGLIAHNPFPDKPPKAIRAELYQYEFAPLDQPDGAIWNRKRVGTWFPQFTLDNGQIKKFVESFSSR
;
A
#
# COMPACT_ATOMS: atom_id res chain seq x y z
N VAL A 1 -24.67 -9.35 8.08
CA VAL A 1 -23.40 -9.83 7.49
C VAL A 1 -23.12 -8.96 6.27
N SER A 2 -21.98 -8.26 6.24
CA SER A 2 -21.55 -7.51 5.05
C SER A 2 -20.92 -8.48 4.04
N PRO A 3 -21.18 -8.35 2.73
CA PRO A 3 -20.58 -9.24 1.73
C PRO A 3 -19.05 -9.21 1.80
N TYR A 4 -18.41 -10.31 1.42
CA TYR A 4 -16.95 -10.40 1.34
C TYR A 4 -16.44 -9.40 0.29
N HIS A 5 -15.72 -8.37 0.75
CA HIS A 5 -15.10 -7.37 -0.11
C HIS A 5 -13.63 -7.76 -0.33
N TYR A 6 -13.37 -8.52 -1.40
CA TYR A 6 -12.03 -8.96 -1.80
C TYR A 6 -11.19 -7.87 -2.48
N ARG A 7 -11.75 -6.66 -2.64
CA ARG A 7 -11.02 -5.59 -3.30
C ARG A 7 -9.90 -5.06 -2.41
N VAL A 8 -8.72 -4.91 -3.00
CA VAL A 8 -7.50 -4.49 -2.28
C VAL A 8 -7.66 -3.11 -1.63
N ASP A 9 -8.37 -2.18 -2.29
CA ASP A 9 -8.66 -0.84 -1.77
C ASP A 9 -9.45 -0.87 -0.46
N TRP A 10 -10.42 -1.78 -0.35
CA TRP A 10 -11.18 -1.98 0.88
C TRP A 10 -10.30 -2.50 2.03
N GLN A 11 -9.35 -3.41 1.74
CA GLN A 11 -8.40 -3.87 2.73
C GLN A 11 -7.40 -2.77 3.15
N ILE A 12 -6.99 -1.91 2.21
CA ILE A 12 -6.14 -0.73 2.49
C ILE A 12 -6.87 0.23 3.43
N TRP A 13 -8.18 0.42 3.27
CA TRP A 13 -8.98 1.27 4.16
C TRP A 13 -8.88 0.82 5.64
N PHE A 14 -9.00 -0.48 5.90
CA PHE A 14 -8.79 -1.02 7.25
C PHE A 14 -7.35 -0.88 7.72
N ALA A 15 -6.37 -1.17 6.85
CA ALA A 15 -4.96 -1.06 7.19
C ALA A 15 -4.57 0.37 7.62
N ALA A 16 -5.14 1.39 6.96
CA ALA A 16 -4.91 2.79 7.27
C ALA A 16 -5.39 3.21 8.68
N MET A 17 -6.30 2.45 9.29
CA MET A 17 -6.85 2.67 10.65
C MET A 17 -6.12 1.86 11.73
N SER A 18 -5.04 1.18 11.37
CA SER A 18 -4.38 0.16 12.19
C SER A 18 -2.86 0.20 11.99
N THR A 19 -2.16 -0.74 12.62
CA THR A 19 -0.69 -0.83 12.56
C THR A 19 -0.23 -1.87 11.55
N PRO A 20 0.99 -1.74 10.98
CA PRO A 20 1.54 -2.73 10.07
C PRO A 20 1.59 -4.16 10.63
N SER A 21 1.85 -4.31 11.93
CA SER A 21 1.87 -5.61 12.62
C SER A 21 0.53 -6.35 12.56
N ARG A 22 -0.59 -5.64 12.45
CA ARG A 22 -1.93 -6.23 12.33
C ARG A 22 -2.33 -6.51 10.88
N HIS A 23 -1.60 -5.96 9.91
CA HIS A 23 -1.87 -6.12 8.48
C HIS A 23 -0.61 -6.61 7.73
N PRO A 24 -0.09 -7.81 8.07
CA PRO A 24 1.11 -8.36 7.44
C PRO A 24 0.96 -8.55 5.93
N TRP A 25 -0.28 -8.73 5.45
CA TRP A 25 -0.59 -8.83 4.03
C TRP A 25 -0.12 -7.61 3.22
N LEU A 26 -0.19 -6.40 3.79
CA LEU A 26 0.19 -5.17 3.08
C LEU A 26 1.72 -5.09 2.92
N ILE A 27 2.48 -5.58 3.91
CA ILE A 27 3.94 -5.69 3.81
C ILE A 27 4.30 -6.72 2.72
N HIS A 28 3.61 -7.87 2.67
CA HIS A 28 3.81 -8.88 1.64
C HIS A 28 3.45 -8.35 0.24
N PHE A 29 2.36 -7.60 0.13
CA PHE A 29 1.97 -6.91 -1.10
C PHE A 29 3.04 -5.91 -1.56
N MET A 30 3.54 -5.06 -0.66
CA MET A 30 4.62 -4.11 -0.97
C MET A 30 5.91 -4.82 -1.41
N TRP A 31 6.26 -5.95 -0.77
CA TRP A 31 7.40 -6.78 -1.18
C TRP A 31 7.24 -7.38 -2.58
N LYS A 32 6.02 -7.80 -2.92
CA LYS A 32 5.68 -8.31 -4.26
C LYS A 32 5.71 -7.21 -5.32
N LEU A 33 5.29 -5.98 -4.98
CA LEU A 33 5.45 -4.81 -5.86
C LEU A 33 6.93 -4.49 -6.15
N LEU A 34 7.83 -4.61 -5.17
CA LEU A 34 9.28 -4.47 -5.40
C LEU A 34 9.85 -5.50 -6.39
N GLN A 35 9.16 -6.61 -6.60
CA GLN A 35 9.55 -7.64 -7.56
C GLN A 35 8.82 -7.52 -8.90
N ASN A 36 7.90 -6.56 -9.03
CA ASN A 36 6.95 -6.46 -10.14
C ASN A 36 6.19 -7.78 -10.37
N ASP A 37 5.81 -8.46 -9.28
CA ASP A 37 5.10 -9.73 -9.34
C ASP A 37 3.70 -9.54 -9.97
N GLU A 38 3.41 -10.33 -11.00
CA GLU A 38 2.18 -10.21 -11.81
C GLU A 38 0.91 -10.31 -10.97
N SER A 39 0.89 -11.14 -9.92
CA SER A 39 -0.28 -11.31 -9.06
C SER A 39 -0.55 -10.08 -8.20
N ALA A 40 0.49 -9.40 -7.73
CA ALA A 40 0.35 -8.17 -6.96
C ALA A 40 0.03 -6.97 -7.86
N VAL A 41 0.70 -6.87 -9.00
CA VAL A 41 0.41 -5.83 -9.99
C VAL A 41 -1.00 -5.97 -10.56
N GLY A 42 -1.52 -7.19 -10.72
CA GLY A 42 -2.90 -7.43 -11.16
C GLY A 42 -3.97 -6.92 -10.18
N LEU A 43 -3.62 -6.63 -8.92
CA LEU A 43 -4.55 -6.06 -7.94
C LEU A 43 -4.71 -4.55 -8.05
N ILE A 44 -3.79 -3.87 -8.74
CA ILE A 44 -3.84 -2.41 -8.96
C ILE A 44 -4.32 -2.14 -10.39
N ALA A 45 -5.17 -1.11 -10.53
CA ALA A 45 -5.85 -0.85 -11.81
C ALA A 45 -4.88 -0.61 -12.98
N HIS A 46 -3.69 -0.06 -12.69
CA HIS A 46 -2.64 0.22 -13.67
C HIS A 46 -1.29 -0.09 -13.03
N ASN A 47 -0.39 -0.78 -13.74
CA ASN A 47 0.96 -1.02 -13.26
C ASN A 47 1.79 0.29 -13.30
N PRO A 48 2.22 0.85 -12.17
CA PRO A 48 3.06 2.05 -12.14
C PRO A 48 4.53 1.76 -12.51
N PHE A 49 4.90 0.49 -12.70
CA PHE A 49 6.27 0.01 -12.95
C PHE A 49 6.39 -0.81 -14.24
N PRO A 50 5.97 -0.29 -15.41
CA PRO A 50 5.88 -1.09 -16.64
C PRO A 50 7.25 -1.57 -17.15
N ASP A 51 8.29 -0.77 -17.01
CA ASP A 51 9.61 -1.08 -17.60
C ASP A 51 10.56 -1.79 -16.62
N LYS A 52 10.46 -1.46 -15.33
CA LYS A 52 11.37 -1.96 -14.29
C LYS A 52 10.75 -1.86 -12.90
N PRO A 53 11.00 -2.85 -12.02
CA PRO A 53 10.55 -2.78 -10.63
C PRO A 53 11.15 -1.57 -9.89
N PRO A 54 10.44 -1.03 -8.89
CA PRO A 54 10.97 0.01 -8.02
C PRO A 54 12.09 -0.54 -7.14
N LYS A 55 13.12 0.28 -6.88
CA LYS A 55 14.24 -0.11 -6.01
C LYS A 55 13.87 -0.14 -4.53
N ALA A 56 12.94 0.73 -4.13
CA ALA A 56 12.50 0.90 -2.76
C ALA A 56 11.02 1.26 -2.74
N ILE A 57 10.35 0.92 -1.65
CA ILE A 57 8.93 1.21 -1.44
C ILE A 57 8.70 1.64 0.01
N ARG A 58 7.73 2.52 0.22
CA ARG A 58 7.25 2.95 1.54
C ARG A 58 5.75 3.15 1.50
N ALA A 59 5.10 3.18 2.65
CA ALA A 59 3.68 3.51 2.76
C ALA A 59 3.52 4.79 3.60
N GLU A 60 2.82 5.76 3.04
CA GLU A 60 2.56 7.05 3.67
C GLU A 60 1.07 7.17 3.99
N LEU A 61 0.76 7.67 5.19
CA LEU A 61 -0.61 7.88 5.63
C LEU A 61 -1.00 9.35 5.44
N TYR A 62 -2.12 9.55 4.75
CA TYR A 62 -2.72 10.86 4.53
C TYR A 62 -4.17 10.85 5.02
N GLN A 63 -4.57 11.96 5.62
CA GLN A 63 -5.96 12.28 5.88
C GLN A 63 -6.47 13.17 4.74
N TYR A 64 -7.65 12.85 4.24
CA TYR A 64 -8.31 13.59 3.18
C TYR A 64 -9.59 14.23 3.71
N GLU A 65 -9.82 15.47 3.32
CA GLU A 65 -11.04 16.22 3.59
C GLU A 65 -11.53 16.83 2.27
N PHE A 66 -12.84 16.91 2.08
CA PHE A 66 -13.37 17.57 0.88
C PHE A 66 -12.86 19.00 0.82
N ALA A 67 -12.35 19.39 -0.34
CA ALA A 67 -11.96 20.77 -0.54
C ALA A 67 -13.21 21.66 -0.71
N PRO A 68 -13.11 22.97 -0.39
CA PRO A 68 -14.18 23.92 -0.71
C PRO A 68 -14.54 23.90 -2.20
N LEU A 69 -15.83 24.07 -2.52
CA LEU A 69 -16.33 23.98 -3.90
C LEU A 69 -15.81 25.09 -4.83
N ASP A 70 -15.33 26.19 -4.27
CA ASP A 70 -14.84 27.39 -4.96
C ASP A 70 -13.30 27.43 -5.11
N GLN A 71 -12.64 26.28 -4.92
CA GLN A 71 -11.19 26.19 -5.09
C GLN A 71 -10.76 26.55 -6.53
N PRO A 72 -9.91 27.58 -6.73
CA PRO A 72 -9.51 28.04 -8.05
C PRO A 72 -8.77 27.00 -8.90
N ASP A 73 -8.12 26.03 -8.26
CA ASP A 73 -7.38 24.95 -8.90
C ASP A 73 -8.22 23.72 -9.25
N GLY A 74 -9.52 23.73 -8.90
CA GLY A 74 -10.44 22.62 -9.13
C GLY A 74 -10.17 21.39 -8.25
N ALA A 75 -9.37 21.53 -7.18
CA ALA A 75 -9.12 20.44 -6.27
C ALA A 75 -10.42 19.96 -5.59
N ILE A 76 -10.66 18.65 -5.60
CA ILE A 76 -11.81 18.01 -4.92
C ILE A 76 -11.47 17.55 -3.50
N TRP A 77 -10.18 17.41 -3.17
CA TRP A 77 -9.70 16.94 -1.88
C TRP A 77 -8.52 17.78 -1.37
N ASN A 78 -8.60 18.19 -0.10
CA ASN A 78 -7.45 18.62 0.68
C ASN A 78 -6.80 17.39 1.31
N ARG A 79 -5.47 17.28 1.22
CA ARG A 79 -4.72 16.17 1.83
C ARG A 79 -3.73 16.68 2.87
N LYS A 80 -3.73 16.05 4.04
CA LYS A 80 -2.76 16.28 5.11
C LYS A 80 -1.98 15.01 5.37
N ARG A 81 -0.65 15.09 5.29
CA ARG A 81 0.21 13.96 5.67
C ARG A 81 0.10 13.74 7.18
N VAL A 82 -0.29 12.54 7.59
CA VAL A 82 -0.35 12.12 8.99
C VAL A 82 1.00 11.57 9.43
N GLY A 83 1.64 10.77 8.58
CA GLY A 83 2.94 10.18 8.89
C GLY A 83 3.31 9.03 7.96
N THR A 84 4.38 8.33 8.31
CA THR A 84 4.79 7.11 7.62
C THR A 84 4.03 5.93 8.23
N TRP A 85 3.25 5.22 7.41
CA TRP A 85 2.55 4.00 7.84
C TRP A 85 3.51 2.81 7.91
N PHE A 86 4.37 2.64 6.89
CA PHE A 86 5.45 1.67 6.90
C PHE A 86 6.73 2.30 6.35
N PRO A 87 7.88 2.15 7.05
CA PRO A 87 9.13 2.75 6.63
C PRO A 87 9.56 2.25 5.26
N GLN A 88 10.44 3.01 4.63
CA GLN A 88 11.02 2.61 3.36
C GLN A 88 11.85 1.34 3.51
N PHE A 89 11.71 0.41 2.57
CA PHE A 89 12.60 -0.74 2.45
C PHE A 89 12.84 -1.11 0.99
N THR A 90 13.84 -1.94 0.80
CA THR A 90 14.39 -2.44 -0.47
C THR A 90 14.33 -3.97 -0.48
N LEU A 91 14.52 -4.58 -1.65
CA LEU A 91 14.44 -6.05 -1.80
C LEU A 91 15.58 -6.81 -1.08
N ASP A 92 16.68 -6.15 -0.77
CA ASP A 92 17.80 -6.70 0.01
C ASP A 92 17.62 -6.57 1.53
N ASN A 93 16.50 -5.99 2.00
CA ASN A 93 16.21 -5.91 3.43
C ASN A 93 15.96 -7.32 4.01
N GLY A 94 16.99 -7.87 4.66
CA GLY A 94 16.95 -9.21 5.23
C GLY A 94 15.91 -9.42 6.33
N GLN A 95 15.51 -8.37 7.05
CA GLN A 95 14.44 -8.49 8.06
C GLN A 95 13.08 -8.66 7.39
N ILE A 96 12.78 -7.86 6.37
CA ILE A 96 11.53 -7.98 5.61
C ILE A 96 11.49 -9.32 4.88
N LYS A 97 12.59 -9.73 4.24
CA LYS A 97 12.70 -11.03 3.57
C LYS A 97 12.34 -12.20 4.50
N LYS A 98 12.98 -12.27 5.67
CA LYS A 98 12.68 -13.29 6.69
C LYS A 98 11.22 -13.24 7.15
N PHE A 99 10.68 -12.03 7.32
CA PHE A 99 9.28 -11.84 7.67
C PHE A 99 8.34 -12.42 6.62
N VAL A 100 8.49 -12.08 5.33
CA VAL A 100 7.61 -12.64 4.28
C VAL A 100 7.79 -14.14 4.08
N GLU A 101 9.01 -14.66 4.19
CA GLU A 101 9.29 -16.10 4.11
C GLU A 101 8.61 -16.90 5.24
N SER A 102 8.44 -16.30 6.43
CA SER A 102 7.74 -16.96 7.55
C SER A 102 6.26 -17.29 7.27
N PHE A 103 5.65 -16.65 6.26
CA PHE A 103 4.28 -16.91 5.82
C PHE A 103 4.19 -17.89 4.64
N SER A 104 5.32 -18.25 4.03
CA SER A 104 5.37 -19.12 2.84
C SER A 104 5.47 -20.62 3.17
N SER A 105 5.53 -20.98 4.45
CA SER A 105 5.68 -22.36 4.94
C SER A 105 4.35 -23.06 5.28
N ARG A 106 3.23 -22.65 4.68
CA ARG A 106 1.92 -23.27 4.85
C ARG A 106 1.29 -23.62 3.52
#